data_AF-A0A8X6GIF8-F1
#
_entry.id   AF-A0A8X6GIF8-F1
#
_cell.length_a   1.000
_cell.length_b   1.000
_cell.length_c   1.000
_cell.angle_alpha   90.00
_cell.angle_beta   90.00
_cell.angle_gamma   90.00
#
_symmetry.space_group_name_H-M   'P 1'
#
loop_
_entity.id
_entity.type
_entity.pdbx_description
1 polymer ?
#
loop_
_entity_poly.entity_id
_entity_poly.type
_entity_poly.pdbx_seq_one_letter_code
_entity_poly.pdbx_strand_id
1 'polypeptide(L)'
;MDSKYTMDLRNTLQVEKSDELFGRSFQVLNHFKKPKALLLHRKNAFKDIFSACLFIGLPLKPQSLSSNAKHLSFKVKIWCTMLTTIKTLLFVMSALNVIRVIPTLSSQIKFTLFGVCGFVNMWIVIRRRKLIAIRDVCDLALQLNPRFQIGSRRSKMEIALLMTAVSILLIIQVAYVFYQEWEKCLEILAFPLIEQSSCLSVYVWIIMFSIVMTYNIAGWTCYLLLLLCYNSYFTLGKVINFYSKMVKGDLIRGNCTYKQLSRHISLFVDITQKVKEIDQALGAIAFFLYITVI
;
A
#
# COMPACT_ATOMS: atom_id res chain seq x y z
N MET A 1 -34.71 40.15 20.19
CA MET A 1 -34.28 38.85 19.66
C MET A 1 -34.19 39.03 18.16
N ASP A 2 -33.00 38.91 17.54
CA ASP A 2 -32.75 38.76 16.07
C ASP A 2 -31.37 39.29 15.64
N SER A 3 -30.29 38.79 16.24
CA SER A 3 -28.92 39.09 15.78
C SER A 3 -27.99 37.88 15.76
N LYS A 4 -28.48 36.69 16.15
CA LYS A 4 -27.66 35.47 16.21
C LYS A 4 -27.76 34.59 14.96
N TYR A 5 -28.78 34.78 14.11
CA TYR A 5 -28.99 33.96 12.91
C TYR A 5 -28.29 34.49 11.64
N THR A 6 -27.83 35.73 11.61
CA THR A 6 -27.14 36.32 10.44
C THR A 6 -25.64 36.04 10.38
N MET A 7 -25.03 35.55 11.48
CA MET A 7 -23.60 35.23 11.51
C MET A 7 -23.29 33.84 10.92
N ASP A 8 -24.18 32.86 11.08
CA ASP A 8 -23.98 31.50 10.56
C ASP A 8 -24.15 31.40 9.03
N LEU A 9 -25.03 32.22 8.44
CA LEU A 9 -25.23 32.22 7.00
C LEU A 9 -24.04 32.81 6.23
N ARG A 10 -23.28 33.73 6.84
CA ARG A 10 -22.12 34.38 6.22
C ARG A 10 -20.89 33.46 6.22
N ASN A 11 -20.77 32.57 7.21
CA ASN A 11 -19.71 31.57 7.27
C ASN A 11 -19.94 30.40 6.30
N THR A 12 -21.19 29.95 6.16
CA THR A 12 -21.54 28.89 5.19
C THR A 12 -21.36 29.34 3.74
N LEU A 13 -21.73 30.59 3.40
CA LEU A 13 -21.50 31.14 2.06
C LEU A 13 -20.01 31.35 1.72
N GLN A 14 -19.14 31.57 2.71
CA GLN A 14 -17.69 31.65 2.49
C GLN A 14 -17.06 30.28 2.22
N VAL A 15 -17.58 29.22 2.86
CA VAL A 15 -17.11 27.85 2.62
C VAL A 15 -17.51 27.40 1.21
N GLU A 16 -18.72 27.70 0.76
CA GLU A 16 -19.21 27.30 -0.58
C GLU A 16 -18.48 28.03 -1.72
N LYS A 17 -18.17 29.32 -1.54
CA LYS A 17 -17.33 30.10 -2.49
C LYS A 17 -15.88 29.65 -2.51
N SER A 18 -15.35 29.20 -1.38
CA SER A 18 -14.02 28.62 -1.29
C SER A 18 -13.96 27.33 -2.11
N ASP A 19 -14.94 26.44 -1.98
CA ASP A 19 -14.99 25.18 -2.72
C ASP A 19 -15.13 25.38 -4.25
N GLU A 20 -15.88 26.39 -4.72
CA GLU A 20 -15.91 26.75 -6.15
C GLU A 20 -14.58 27.33 -6.66
N LEU A 21 -13.89 28.14 -5.85
CA LEU A 21 -12.55 28.66 -6.16
C LEU A 21 -11.50 27.54 -6.22
N PHE A 22 -11.60 26.55 -5.32
CA PHE A 22 -10.77 25.34 -5.32
C PHE A 22 -11.09 24.39 -6.49
N GLY A 23 -12.35 24.30 -6.92
CA GLY A 23 -12.76 23.55 -8.10
C GLY A 23 -12.16 24.11 -9.41
N ARG A 24 -12.02 25.44 -9.51
CA ARG A 24 -11.39 26.11 -10.67
C ARG A 24 -9.86 26.06 -10.66
N SER A 25 -9.20 26.05 -9.50
CA SER A 25 -7.73 25.91 -9.44
C SER A 25 -7.25 24.51 -9.83
N PHE A 26 -8.08 23.46 -9.67
CA PHE A 26 -7.82 22.13 -10.22
C PHE A 26 -7.71 22.10 -11.76
N GLN A 27 -8.43 22.98 -12.47
CA GLN A 27 -8.31 23.10 -13.93
C GLN A 27 -7.01 23.78 -14.38
N VAL A 28 -6.37 24.58 -13.51
CA VAL A 28 -5.12 25.29 -13.83
C VAL A 28 -3.91 24.37 -13.83
N LEU A 29 -3.96 23.22 -13.13
CA LEU A 29 -2.88 22.23 -13.15
C LEU A 29 -2.74 21.54 -14.52
N ASN A 30 -3.79 21.55 -15.36
CA ASN A 30 -3.73 21.03 -16.73
C ASN A 30 -2.83 21.84 -17.67
N HIS A 31 -2.39 23.05 -17.27
CA HIS A 31 -1.46 23.87 -18.05
C HIS A 31 0.02 23.52 -17.86
N PHE A 32 0.37 22.64 -16.91
CA PHE A 32 1.70 22.02 -16.92
C PHE A 32 1.76 21.02 -18.07
N LYS A 33 2.23 21.50 -19.23
CA LYS A 33 2.52 20.74 -20.44
C LYS A 33 3.22 19.44 -20.03
N LYS A 34 2.51 18.30 -20.08
CA LYS A 34 3.09 16.97 -19.78
C LYS A 34 4.35 16.83 -20.63
N PRO A 35 5.56 16.77 -20.04
CA PRO A 35 6.77 16.55 -20.83
C PRO A 35 6.64 15.16 -21.44
N LYS A 36 6.27 15.11 -22.73
CA LYS A 36 6.17 13.87 -23.49
C LYS A 36 7.60 13.32 -23.65
N ALA A 37 7.81 12.14 -23.09
CA ALA A 37 8.73 11.11 -23.59
C ALA A 37 10.25 11.24 -23.35
N LEU A 38 10.74 12.00 -22.37
CA LEU A 38 12.18 12.01 -22.03
C LEU A 38 12.49 11.51 -20.59
N LEU A 39 11.69 10.56 -20.11
CA LEU A 39 11.74 10.00 -18.74
C LEU A 39 12.16 8.53 -18.69
N LEU A 40 12.78 7.99 -19.75
CA LEU A 40 12.84 6.53 -19.94
C LEU A 40 13.91 5.78 -19.12
N HIS A 41 14.87 6.45 -18.45
CA HIS A 41 16.01 5.71 -17.87
C HIS A 41 16.50 6.10 -16.46
N ARG A 42 15.80 6.99 -15.75
CA ARG A 42 16.24 7.35 -14.38
C ARG A 42 15.85 6.26 -13.36
N LYS A 43 16.81 5.86 -12.53
CA LYS A 43 16.67 4.90 -11.42
C LYS A 43 15.54 5.36 -10.48
N ASN A 44 14.35 4.80 -10.68
CA ASN A 44 13.16 5.09 -9.87
C ASN A 44 12.91 3.95 -8.89
N ALA A 45 13.11 4.20 -7.61
CA ALA A 45 12.88 3.25 -6.53
C ALA A 45 11.45 2.69 -6.54
N PHE A 46 10.47 3.52 -6.92
CA PHE A 46 9.08 3.10 -7.00
C PHE A 46 8.85 2.05 -8.07
N LYS A 47 9.60 2.05 -9.17
CA LYS A 47 9.47 1.02 -10.21
C LYS A 47 9.77 -0.36 -9.62
N ASP A 48 10.81 -0.46 -8.80
CA ASP A 48 11.21 -1.71 -8.17
C ASP A 48 10.18 -2.16 -7.12
N ILE A 49 9.69 -1.22 -6.28
CA ILE A 49 8.64 -1.51 -5.28
C ILE A 49 7.33 -1.92 -5.96
N PHE A 50 6.91 -1.21 -7.02
CA PHE A 50 5.72 -1.56 -7.79
C PHE A 50 5.87 -2.91 -8.49
N SER A 51 7.05 -3.23 -9.02
CA SER A 51 7.34 -4.53 -9.61
C SER A 51 7.23 -5.65 -8.57
N ALA A 52 7.78 -5.43 -7.36
CA ALA A 52 7.65 -6.38 -6.26
C ALA A 52 6.18 -6.57 -5.85
N CYS A 53 5.41 -5.48 -5.72
CA CYS A 53 3.98 -5.55 -5.42
C CYS A 53 3.20 -6.33 -6.49
N LEU A 54 3.51 -6.10 -7.77
CA LEU A 54 2.90 -6.82 -8.89
C LEU A 54 3.23 -8.32 -8.87
N PHE A 55 4.47 -8.68 -8.52
CA PHE A 55 4.87 -10.08 -8.36
C PHE A 55 4.01 -10.81 -7.33
N ILE A 56 3.64 -10.12 -6.26
CA ILE A 56 2.78 -10.65 -5.18
C ILE A 56 1.30 -10.53 -5.53
N GLY A 57 0.95 -9.99 -6.70
CA GLY A 57 -0.43 -9.87 -7.15
C GLY A 57 -1.19 -8.70 -6.55
N LEU A 58 -0.51 -7.71 -5.97
CA LEU A 58 -1.14 -6.44 -5.61
C LEU A 58 -1.37 -5.61 -6.88
N PRO A 59 -2.63 -5.25 -7.20
CA PRO A 59 -2.95 -4.54 -8.44
C PRO A 59 -2.58 -3.06 -8.32
N LEU A 60 -1.29 -2.75 -8.38
CA LEU A 60 -0.81 -1.38 -8.47
C LEU A 60 -0.66 -1.01 -9.95
N LYS A 61 -1.31 0.08 -10.36
CA LYS A 61 -1.14 0.59 -11.74
C LYS A 61 0.31 1.07 -11.91
N PRO A 62 1.11 0.47 -12.81
CA PRO A 62 2.49 0.90 -13.01
C PRO A 62 2.55 2.30 -13.62
N GLN A 63 3.48 3.11 -13.13
CA GLN A 63 3.54 4.56 -13.35
C GLN A 63 3.99 4.98 -14.77
N SER A 64 4.68 4.10 -15.53
CA SER A 64 5.42 4.51 -16.73
C SER A 64 5.15 3.70 -17.99
N LEU A 65 4.09 2.91 -18.07
CA LEU A 65 3.80 2.19 -19.30
C LEU A 65 3.07 3.10 -20.29
N SER A 66 3.89 3.63 -21.20
CA SER A 66 3.61 4.19 -22.51
C SER A 66 2.44 3.51 -23.25
N SER A 67 1.81 4.25 -24.17
CA SER A 67 0.74 3.93 -25.14
C SER A 67 0.47 2.47 -25.56
N ASN A 68 1.43 1.54 -25.50
CA ASN A 68 1.22 0.08 -25.60
C ASN A 68 0.67 -0.57 -24.31
N ALA A 69 0.34 0.22 -23.29
CA ALA A 69 -0.12 -0.21 -21.98
C ALA A 69 -1.45 -0.96 -21.96
N LYS A 70 -2.29 -0.89 -23.00
CA LYS A 70 -3.58 -1.59 -23.00
C LYS A 70 -3.39 -3.11 -22.85
N HIS A 71 -2.50 -3.72 -23.64
CA HIS A 71 -2.25 -5.18 -23.56
C HIS A 71 -1.52 -5.60 -22.29
N LEU A 72 -0.52 -4.82 -21.85
CA LEU A 72 0.18 -5.14 -20.61
C LEU A 72 -0.74 -4.97 -19.39
N SER A 73 -1.65 -3.99 -19.42
CA SER A 73 -2.64 -3.81 -18.36
C SER A 73 -3.62 -4.97 -18.27
N PHE A 74 -3.93 -5.65 -19.38
CA PHE A 74 -4.82 -6.82 -19.37
C PHE A 74 -4.13 -8.04 -18.74
N LYS A 75 -2.88 -8.35 -19.16
CA LYS A 75 -2.10 -9.45 -18.56
C LYS A 75 -1.90 -9.25 -17.06
N VAL A 76 -1.54 -8.03 -16.63
CA VAL A 76 -1.36 -7.69 -15.22
C VAL A 76 -2.67 -7.84 -14.44
N LYS A 77 -3.81 -7.39 -14.99
CA LYS A 77 -5.12 -7.57 -14.34
C LYS A 77 -5.45 -9.05 -14.15
N ILE A 78 -5.25 -9.89 -15.18
CA ILE A 78 -5.47 -11.33 -15.07
C ILE A 78 -4.57 -11.92 -13.98
N TRP A 79 -3.27 -11.60 -14.01
CA TRP A 79 -2.31 -12.08 -13.01
C TRP A 79 -2.70 -11.70 -11.58
N CYS A 80 -3.01 -10.42 -11.33
CA CYS A 80 -3.44 -9.95 -10.01
C CYS A 80 -4.77 -10.59 -9.59
N THR A 81 -5.71 -10.80 -10.51
CA THR A 81 -6.98 -11.47 -10.22
C THR A 81 -6.75 -12.92 -9.84
N MET A 82 -5.96 -13.66 -10.61
CA MET A 82 -5.58 -15.05 -10.32
C MET A 82 -4.91 -15.19 -8.95
N LEU A 83 -3.91 -14.36 -8.65
CA LEU A 83 -3.25 -14.37 -7.34
C LEU A 83 -4.19 -13.97 -6.21
N THR A 84 -5.11 -13.03 -6.44
CA THR A 84 -6.13 -12.66 -5.45
C THR A 84 -7.05 -13.85 -5.17
N THR A 85 -7.51 -14.56 -6.20
CA THR A 85 -8.32 -15.77 -6.05
C THR A 85 -7.58 -16.85 -5.28
N ILE A 86 -6.32 -17.14 -5.63
CA ILE A 86 -5.48 -18.11 -4.91
C ILE A 86 -5.37 -17.73 -3.43
N LYS A 87 -5.07 -16.46 -3.13
CA LYS A 87 -4.97 -15.97 -1.76
C LYS A 87 -6.27 -16.08 -0.98
N THR A 88 -7.40 -15.74 -1.61
CA THR A 88 -8.72 -15.89 -0.98
C THR A 88 -9.02 -17.36 -0.66
N LEU A 89 -8.66 -18.29 -1.55
CA LEU A 89 -8.84 -19.72 -1.31
C LEU A 89 -7.96 -20.21 -0.16
N LEU A 90 -6.67 -19.83 -0.13
CA LEU A 90 -5.77 -20.18 0.96
C LEU A 90 -6.27 -19.63 2.31
N PHE A 91 -6.76 -18.38 2.32
CA PHE A 91 -7.34 -17.77 3.51
C PHE A 91 -8.58 -18.52 3.99
N VAL A 92 -9.52 -18.86 3.10
CA VAL A 92 -10.74 -19.61 3.46
C VAL A 92 -10.39 -20.99 3.99
N MET A 93 -9.47 -21.71 3.33
CA MET A 93 -8.99 -23.03 3.77
C MET A 93 -8.32 -22.94 5.15
N SER A 94 -7.51 -21.92 5.37
CA SER A 94 -6.89 -21.63 6.67
C SER A 94 -7.94 -21.34 7.75
N ALA A 95 -8.85 -20.40 7.51
CA ALA A 95 -9.85 -19.96 8.49
C ALA A 95 -10.81 -21.09 8.91
N LEU A 96 -11.24 -21.93 7.97
CA LEU A 96 -12.16 -23.05 8.27
C LEU A 96 -11.49 -24.18 9.07
N ASN A 97 -10.18 -24.34 8.95
CA ASN A 97 -9.48 -25.52 9.48
C ASN A 97 -8.47 -25.20 10.58
N VAL A 98 -8.12 -23.94 10.85
CA VAL A 98 -7.18 -23.55 11.91
C VAL A 98 -7.58 -24.12 13.27
N ILE A 99 -8.87 -24.05 13.61
CA ILE A 99 -9.38 -24.52 14.91
C ILE A 99 -9.28 -26.05 15.04
N ARG A 100 -9.31 -26.76 13.91
CA ARG A 100 -9.24 -28.23 13.87
C ARG A 100 -7.81 -28.76 13.90
N VAL A 101 -6.87 -28.05 13.28
CA VAL A 101 -5.52 -28.55 13.04
C VAL A 101 -4.52 -28.08 14.08
N ILE A 102 -4.66 -26.86 14.60
CA ILE A 102 -3.71 -26.32 15.58
C ILE A 102 -4.22 -26.63 16.99
N PRO A 103 -3.53 -27.41 17.84
CA PRO A 103 -4.02 -27.76 19.18
C PRO A 103 -4.08 -26.61 20.17
N THR A 104 -3.18 -25.64 20.01
CA THR A 104 -2.95 -24.60 21.02
C THR A 104 -3.82 -23.38 20.74
N LEU A 105 -4.74 -23.07 21.65
CA LEU A 105 -5.64 -21.91 21.56
C LEU A 105 -4.88 -20.59 21.30
N SER A 106 -3.73 -20.42 21.96
CA SER A 106 -2.86 -19.24 21.75
C SER A 106 -2.38 -19.12 20.30
N SER A 107 -1.88 -20.20 19.72
CA SER A 107 -1.43 -20.23 18.33
C SER A 107 -2.59 -20.06 17.36
N GLN A 108 -3.74 -20.70 17.61
CA GLN A 108 -4.95 -20.54 16.81
C GLN A 108 -5.38 -19.08 16.72
N ILE A 109 -5.43 -18.38 17.87
CA ILE A 109 -5.82 -16.97 17.95
C ILE A 109 -4.83 -16.12 17.13
N LYS A 110 -3.53 -16.33 17.30
CA LYS A 110 -2.50 -15.59 16.55
C LYS A 110 -2.63 -15.82 15.05
N PHE A 111 -2.67 -17.05 14.57
CA PHE A 111 -2.76 -17.35 13.14
C PHE A 111 -4.08 -16.85 12.52
N THR A 112 -5.21 -16.96 13.23
CA THR A 112 -6.51 -16.49 12.75
C THR A 112 -6.55 -14.97 12.68
N LEU A 113 -6.19 -14.29 13.78
CA LEU A 113 -6.18 -12.83 13.84
C LEU A 113 -5.25 -12.27 12.77
N PHE A 114 -4.07 -12.86 12.63
CA PHE A 114 -3.10 -12.49 11.60
C PHE A 114 -3.65 -12.67 10.19
N GLY A 115 -4.23 -13.84 9.89
CA GLY A 115 -4.83 -14.13 8.59
C GLY A 115 -5.94 -13.13 8.25
N VAL A 116 -6.81 -12.83 9.21
CA VAL A 116 -7.91 -11.86 9.06
C VAL A 116 -7.37 -10.45 8.84
N CYS A 117 -6.43 -9.99 9.67
CA CYS A 117 -5.81 -8.68 9.53
C CYS A 117 -5.08 -8.51 8.19
N GLY A 118 -4.32 -9.52 7.78
CA GLY A 118 -3.64 -9.54 6.49
C GLY A 118 -4.62 -9.50 5.32
N PHE A 119 -5.69 -10.28 5.39
CA PHE A 119 -6.75 -10.29 4.38
C PHE A 119 -7.47 -8.93 4.31
N VAL A 120 -7.84 -8.36 5.45
CA VAL A 120 -8.45 -7.03 5.54
C VAL A 120 -7.52 -5.96 4.96
N ASN A 121 -6.21 -6.00 5.26
CA ASN A 121 -5.25 -5.05 4.72
C ASN A 121 -5.14 -5.17 3.19
N MET A 122 -5.02 -6.40 2.68
CA MET A 122 -5.04 -6.67 1.24
C MET A 122 -6.35 -6.17 0.58
N TRP A 123 -7.48 -6.42 1.21
CA TRP A 123 -8.79 -5.96 0.73
C TRP A 123 -8.90 -4.43 0.72
N ILE A 124 -8.41 -3.76 1.77
CA ILE A 124 -8.33 -2.30 1.83
C ILE A 124 -7.47 -1.78 0.70
N VAL A 125 -6.34 -2.41 0.40
CA VAL A 125 -5.45 -2.03 -0.71
C VAL A 125 -6.14 -2.17 -2.08
N ILE A 126 -6.87 -3.25 -2.29
CA ILE A 126 -7.60 -3.49 -3.55
C ILE A 126 -8.76 -2.51 -3.69
N ARG A 127 -9.54 -2.30 -2.62
CA ARG A 127 -10.80 -1.55 -2.65
C ARG A 127 -10.59 -0.05 -2.49
N ARG A 128 -9.67 0.39 -1.62
CA ARG A 128 -9.40 1.81 -1.40
C ARG A 128 -8.37 2.30 -2.41
N ARG A 129 -8.80 3.30 -3.18
CA ARG A 129 -7.98 4.16 -4.03
C ARG A 129 -6.89 4.95 -3.27
N LYS A 130 -6.61 4.71 -1.98
CA LYS A 130 -5.61 5.47 -1.21
C LYS A 130 -4.18 5.26 -1.73
N LEU A 131 -3.89 4.14 -2.39
CA LEU A 131 -2.65 3.95 -3.16
C LEU A 131 -2.54 4.86 -4.40
N ILE A 132 -3.64 5.46 -4.85
CA ILE A 132 -3.61 6.54 -5.84
C ILE A 132 -2.92 7.76 -5.25
N ALA A 133 -3.05 8.06 -3.95
CA ALA A 133 -2.36 9.18 -3.33
C ALA A 133 -0.83 9.08 -3.48
N ILE A 134 -0.28 7.87 -3.33
CA ILE A 134 1.15 7.60 -3.53
C ILE A 134 1.56 7.84 -4.98
N ARG A 135 0.71 7.43 -5.92
CA ARG A 135 0.91 7.73 -7.34
C ARG A 135 0.86 9.23 -7.60
N ASP A 136 -0.12 9.92 -7.04
CA ASP A 136 -0.29 11.36 -7.20
C ASP A 136 0.91 12.12 -6.64
N VAL A 137 1.51 11.66 -5.54
CA VAL A 137 2.74 12.26 -4.99
C VAL A 137 3.92 12.09 -5.94
N CYS A 138 4.07 10.92 -6.56
CA CYS A 138 5.13 10.72 -7.55
C CYS A 138 4.89 11.55 -8.83
N ASP A 139 3.64 11.68 -9.27
CA ASP A 139 3.26 12.52 -10.42
C ASP A 139 3.47 14.01 -10.09
N LEU A 140 3.12 14.45 -8.88
CA LEU A 140 3.35 15.81 -8.37
C LEU A 140 4.85 16.12 -8.28
N ALA A 141 5.65 15.18 -7.76
CA ALA A 141 7.10 15.32 -7.68
C ALA A 141 7.73 15.48 -9.07
N LEU A 142 7.25 14.73 -10.06
CA LEU A 142 7.70 14.83 -11.45
C LEU A 142 7.29 16.17 -12.10
N GLN A 143 6.08 16.65 -11.82
CA GLN A 143 5.60 17.95 -12.33
C GLN A 143 6.40 19.12 -11.76
N LEU A 144 6.69 19.09 -10.45
CA LEU A 144 7.45 20.14 -9.78
C LEU A 144 8.91 20.17 -10.22
N ASN A 145 9.55 19.00 -10.34
CA ASN A 145 10.93 18.93 -10.80
C ASN A 145 11.25 17.55 -11.41
N PRO A 146 11.36 17.46 -12.75
CA PRO A 146 11.67 16.22 -13.44
C PRO A 146 13.09 15.71 -13.16
N ARG A 147 13.95 16.55 -12.54
CA ARG A 147 15.31 16.15 -12.17
C ARG A 147 15.37 15.40 -10.84
N PHE A 148 14.29 15.30 -10.05
CA PHE A 148 14.34 14.58 -8.80
C PHE A 148 14.48 13.06 -8.98
N GLN A 149 15.39 12.47 -8.20
CA GLN A 149 15.39 11.03 -7.99
C GLN A 149 14.26 10.70 -7.01
N ILE A 150 13.26 9.98 -7.51
CA ILE A 150 12.08 9.54 -6.77
C ILE A 150 12.45 8.33 -5.90
N GLY A 151 12.20 8.46 -4.59
CA GLY A 151 12.57 7.47 -3.56
C GLY A 151 14.02 7.53 -3.06
N SER A 152 14.39 6.55 -2.23
CA SER A 152 15.72 6.42 -1.63
C SER A 152 16.65 5.58 -2.53
N ARG A 153 17.97 5.84 -2.50
CA ARG A 153 18.96 4.96 -3.17
C ARG A 153 19.07 3.60 -2.49
N ARG A 154 18.63 3.52 -1.22
CA ARG A 154 18.66 2.31 -0.38
C ARG A 154 17.44 1.41 -0.61
N SER A 155 16.41 1.85 -1.33
CA SER A 155 15.18 1.08 -1.54
C SER A 155 15.43 -0.31 -2.13
N LYS A 156 16.42 -0.45 -3.03
CA LYS A 156 16.80 -1.75 -3.59
C LYS A 156 17.35 -2.69 -2.53
N MET A 157 18.19 -2.17 -1.65
CA MET A 157 18.74 -2.92 -0.53
C MET A 157 17.62 -3.27 0.46
N GLU A 158 16.70 -2.33 0.76
CA GLU A 158 15.54 -2.57 1.62
C GLU A 158 14.60 -3.66 1.07
N ILE A 159 14.30 -3.64 -0.24
CA ILE A 159 13.52 -4.71 -0.89
C ILE A 159 14.27 -6.05 -0.82
N ALA A 160 15.57 -6.07 -1.12
CA ALA A 160 16.35 -7.31 -1.07
C ALA A 160 16.38 -7.89 0.35
N LEU A 161 16.62 -7.04 1.36
CA LEU A 161 16.62 -7.41 2.77
C LEU A 161 15.26 -7.98 3.19
N LEU A 162 14.16 -7.37 2.73
CA LEU A 162 12.82 -7.90 2.94
C LEU A 162 12.65 -9.29 2.33
N MET A 163 12.96 -9.44 1.04
CA MET A 163 12.81 -10.71 0.33
C MET A 163 13.61 -11.82 1.01
N THR A 164 14.83 -11.51 1.45
CA THR A 164 15.67 -12.43 2.22
C THR A 164 15.06 -12.74 3.58
N ALA A 165 14.66 -11.73 4.36
CA ALA A 165 14.10 -11.91 5.70
C ALA A 165 12.85 -12.78 5.68
N VAL A 166 11.91 -12.55 4.76
CA VAL A 166 10.72 -13.38 4.72
C VAL A 166 10.95 -14.74 4.10
N SER A 167 11.90 -14.89 3.17
CA SER A 167 12.30 -16.22 2.71
C SER A 167 12.87 -17.06 3.85
N ILE A 168 13.70 -16.46 4.72
CA ILE A 168 14.21 -17.11 5.93
C ILE A 168 13.07 -17.47 6.88
N LEU A 169 12.15 -16.55 7.15
CA LEU A 169 10.99 -16.82 8.01
C LEU A 169 10.12 -17.96 7.46
N LEU A 170 9.88 -17.99 6.15
CA LEU A 170 9.16 -19.07 5.49
C LEU A 170 9.87 -20.41 5.70
N ILE A 171 11.20 -20.47 5.49
CA ILE A 171 12.00 -21.68 5.71
C ILE A 171 11.90 -22.14 7.16
N ILE A 172 12.04 -21.23 8.13
CA ILE A 172 11.93 -21.54 9.56
C ILE A 172 10.54 -22.07 9.89
N GLN A 173 9.47 -21.45 9.38
CA GLN A 173 8.10 -21.88 9.63
C GLN A 173 7.80 -23.24 9.01
N VAL A 174 8.25 -23.47 7.78
CA VAL A 174 8.14 -24.77 7.11
C VAL A 174 8.90 -25.82 7.93
N ALA A 175 10.14 -25.57 8.31
CA ALA A 175 10.92 -26.51 9.12
C ALA A 175 10.26 -26.79 10.48
N TYR A 176 9.82 -25.76 11.21
CA TYR A 176 9.14 -25.93 12.49
C TYR A 176 7.86 -26.77 12.36
N VAL A 177 7.01 -26.44 11.38
CA VAL A 177 5.75 -27.16 11.14
C VAL A 177 6.00 -28.61 10.75
N PHE A 178 6.94 -28.87 9.83
CA PHE A 178 7.19 -30.22 9.33
C PHE A 178 7.97 -31.10 10.30
N TYR A 179 8.93 -30.57 11.03
CA TYR A 179 9.77 -31.38 11.92
C TYR A 179 9.21 -31.53 13.33
N GLN A 180 8.55 -30.50 13.88
CA GLN A 180 8.22 -30.46 15.31
C GLN A 180 6.74 -30.68 15.61
N GLU A 181 5.85 -30.17 14.76
CA GLU A 181 4.41 -30.17 15.03
C GLU A 181 3.63 -31.15 14.15
N TRP A 182 4.26 -31.74 13.14
CA TRP A 182 3.61 -32.64 12.18
C TRP A 182 2.99 -33.88 12.83
N GLU A 183 3.77 -34.63 13.63
CA GLU A 183 3.28 -35.83 14.31
C GLU A 183 2.16 -35.50 15.30
N LYS A 184 2.33 -34.43 16.09
CA LYS A 184 1.28 -33.96 17.02
C LYS A 184 -0.01 -33.61 16.28
N CYS A 185 0.08 -32.88 15.17
CA CYS A 185 -1.10 -32.54 14.36
C CYS A 185 -1.82 -33.79 13.86
N LEU A 186 -1.08 -34.81 13.41
CA LEU A 186 -1.66 -36.08 12.97
C LEU A 186 -2.35 -36.83 14.13
N GLU A 187 -1.75 -36.85 15.32
CA GLU A 187 -2.34 -37.50 16.51
C GLU A 187 -3.66 -36.83 16.94
N ILE A 188 -3.72 -35.50 16.91
CA ILE A 188 -4.93 -34.74 17.30
C ILE A 188 -6.07 -34.97 16.31
N LEU A 189 -5.76 -35.08 15.02
CA LEU A 189 -6.73 -35.27 13.95
C LEU A 189 -7.20 -36.74 13.81
N ALA A 190 -6.56 -37.68 14.50
CA ALA A 190 -6.90 -39.10 14.44
C ALA A 190 -8.25 -39.45 15.13
N PHE A 191 -8.85 -38.55 15.90
CA PHE A 191 -10.19 -38.71 16.51
C PHE A 191 -11.33 -38.17 15.60
N PRO A 192 -12.56 -38.77 15.55
CA PRO A 192 -12.95 -40.14 15.21
C PRO A 192 -13.73 -40.22 13.86
N LEU A 193 -13.50 -39.31 12.89
CA LEU A 193 -14.26 -39.28 11.62
C LEU A 193 -13.45 -39.61 10.36
N ILE A 194 -12.11 -39.66 10.46
CA ILE A 194 -11.20 -39.87 9.31
C ILE A 194 -10.13 -40.90 9.68
N GLU A 195 -10.53 -42.01 10.29
CA GLU A 195 -9.59 -42.98 10.86
C GLU A 195 -8.94 -43.89 9.80
N GLN A 196 -9.27 -43.73 8.50
CA GLN A 196 -8.92 -44.77 7.52
C GLN A 196 -8.67 -44.31 6.07
N SER A 197 -8.21 -43.08 5.84
CA SER A 197 -7.84 -42.67 4.48
C SER A 197 -6.36 -42.31 4.36
N SER A 198 -5.69 -42.90 3.36
CA SER A 198 -4.37 -42.50 2.86
C SER A 198 -4.29 -41.01 2.49
N CYS A 199 -5.43 -40.33 2.43
CA CYS A 199 -5.59 -38.91 2.13
C CYS A 199 -5.46 -37.99 3.35
N LEU A 200 -5.49 -38.50 4.60
CA LEU A 200 -5.40 -37.66 5.80
C LEU A 200 -4.09 -36.85 5.82
N SER A 201 -2.96 -37.50 5.56
CA SER A 201 -1.64 -36.85 5.48
C SER A 201 -1.62 -35.71 4.45
N VAL A 202 -2.18 -35.96 3.25
CA VAL A 202 -2.27 -34.96 2.18
C VAL A 202 -3.17 -33.79 2.60
N TYR A 203 -4.28 -34.06 3.27
CA TYR A 203 -5.20 -33.04 3.76
C TYR A 203 -4.55 -32.13 4.81
N VAL A 204 -3.88 -32.71 5.81
CA VAL A 204 -3.15 -31.95 6.83
C VAL A 204 -2.05 -31.09 6.19
N TRP A 205 -1.34 -31.66 5.21
CA TRP A 205 -0.33 -30.94 4.44
C TRP A 205 -0.90 -29.70 3.74
N ILE A 206 -2.02 -29.85 3.03
CA ILE A 206 -2.69 -28.74 2.32
C ILE A 206 -3.12 -27.64 3.29
N ILE A 207 -3.68 -28.00 4.46
CA ILE A 207 -4.13 -27.02 5.44
C ILE A 207 -2.94 -26.29 6.06
N MET A 208 -1.92 -27.01 6.52
CA MET A 208 -0.74 -26.39 7.12
C MET A 208 -0.01 -25.50 6.13
N PHE A 209 0.12 -25.95 4.88
CA PHE A 209 0.62 -25.12 3.79
C PHE A 209 -0.22 -23.85 3.60
N SER A 210 -1.55 -23.98 3.64
CA SER A 210 -2.46 -22.82 3.51
C SER A 210 -2.29 -21.81 4.64
N ILE A 211 -2.13 -22.28 5.89
CA ILE A 211 -1.90 -21.43 7.06
C ILE A 211 -0.57 -20.69 6.94
N VAL A 212 0.52 -21.42 6.69
CA VAL A 212 1.88 -20.86 6.56
C VAL A 212 1.96 -19.88 5.39
N MET A 213 1.40 -20.22 4.23
CA MET A 213 1.42 -19.34 3.07
C MET A 213 0.57 -18.08 3.27
N THR A 214 -0.61 -18.21 3.89
CA THR A 214 -1.45 -17.05 4.22
C THR A 214 -0.71 -16.09 5.15
N TYR A 215 -0.03 -16.63 6.16
CA TYR A 215 0.80 -15.85 7.08
C TYR A 215 1.93 -15.10 6.34
N ASN A 216 2.71 -15.81 5.52
CA ASN A 216 3.82 -15.17 4.81
C ASN A 216 3.33 -14.10 3.83
N ILE A 217 2.27 -14.38 3.08
CA ILE A 217 1.70 -13.43 2.12
C ILE A 217 1.23 -12.15 2.82
N ALA A 218 0.53 -12.28 3.94
CA ALA A 218 0.09 -11.12 4.70
C ALA A 218 1.27 -10.30 5.23
N GLY A 219 2.31 -10.94 5.78
CA GLY A 219 3.56 -10.28 6.16
C GLY A 219 4.22 -9.51 5.01
N TRP A 220 4.35 -10.13 3.83
CA TRP A 220 4.90 -9.49 2.63
C TRP A 220 4.09 -8.25 2.23
N THR A 221 2.76 -8.36 2.23
CA THR A 221 1.89 -7.24 1.83
C THR A 221 2.02 -6.07 2.80
N CYS A 222 1.96 -6.31 4.11
CA CYS A 222 2.09 -5.27 5.13
C CYS A 222 3.43 -4.53 5.00
N TYR A 223 4.54 -5.27 4.87
CA TYR A 223 5.86 -4.65 4.79
C TYR A 223 6.07 -3.88 3.48
N LEU A 224 5.63 -4.41 2.34
CA LEU A 224 5.75 -3.66 1.08
C LEU A 224 4.95 -2.37 1.07
N LEU A 225 3.76 -2.38 1.67
CA LEU A 225 2.98 -1.17 1.85
C LEU A 225 3.69 -0.18 2.77
N LEU A 226 4.31 -0.65 3.85
CA LEU A 226 5.12 0.19 4.73
C LEU A 226 6.29 0.83 3.98
N LEU A 227 7.02 0.03 3.20
CA LEU A 227 8.13 0.49 2.37
C LEU A 227 7.68 1.52 1.32
N LEU A 228 6.50 1.31 0.73
CA LEU A 228 5.90 2.23 -0.22
C LEU A 228 5.52 3.55 0.47
N CYS A 229 4.88 3.51 1.65
CA CYS A 229 4.57 4.69 2.45
C CYS A 229 5.83 5.44 2.87
N TYR A 230 6.87 4.75 3.32
CA TYR A 230 8.16 5.34 3.70
C TYR A 230 8.83 6.09 2.52
N ASN A 231 8.90 5.45 1.34
CA ASN A 231 9.46 6.08 0.15
C ASN A 231 8.59 7.26 -0.35
N SER A 232 7.28 7.21 -0.12
CA SER A 232 6.35 8.30 -0.43
C SER A 232 6.59 9.50 0.49
N TYR A 233 6.75 9.26 1.79
CA TYR A 233 7.11 10.28 2.78
C TYR A 233 8.44 10.95 2.44
N PHE A 234 9.46 10.17 2.10
CA PHE A 234 10.77 10.71 1.72
C PHE A 234 10.69 11.58 0.45
N THR A 235 9.89 11.16 -0.53
CA THR A 235 9.65 11.93 -1.76
C THR A 235 8.89 13.22 -1.46
N LEU A 236 7.88 13.16 -0.60
CA LEU A 236 7.09 14.31 -0.18
C LEU A 236 7.92 15.34 0.59
N GLY A 237 8.84 14.89 1.47
CA GLY A 237 9.79 15.77 2.14
C GLY A 237 10.69 16.53 1.17
N LYS A 238 11.17 15.89 0.09
CA LYS A 238 11.90 16.58 -0.98
C LYS A 238 11.03 17.60 -1.71
N VAL A 239 9.78 17.25 -1.99
CA VAL A 239 8.78 18.13 -2.62
C VAL A 239 8.53 19.37 -1.77
N ILE A 240 8.28 19.21 -0.47
CA ILE A 240 8.07 20.31 0.48
C ILE A 240 9.30 21.22 0.54
N ASN A 241 10.51 20.65 0.62
CA ASN A 241 11.74 21.42 0.70
C ASN A 241 12.00 22.21 -0.60
N PHE A 242 11.69 21.61 -1.76
CA PHE A 242 11.75 22.30 -3.05
C PHE A 242 10.73 23.43 -3.14
N TYR A 243 9.48 23.16 -2.76
CA TYR A 243 8.42 24.17 -2.68
C TYR A 243 8.83 25.35 -1.78
N SER A 244 9.38 25.07 -0.60
CA SER A 244 9.88 26.11 0.31
C SER A 244 10.96 26.99 -0.33
N LYS A 245 11.93 26.39 -1.04
CA LYS A 245 12.97 27.13 -1.77
C LYS A 245 12.40 27.96 -2.92
N MET A 246 11.42 27.43 -3.65
CA MET A 246 10.75 28.12 -4.75
C MET A 246 10.00 29.35 -4.23
N VAL A 247 9.18 29.19 -3.18
CA VAL A 247 8.43 30.30 -2.57
C VAL A 247 9.38 31.37 -2.01
N LYS A 248 10.45 30.97 -1.31
CA LYS A 248 11.47 31.93 -0.82
C LYS A 248 12.12 32.69 -1.97
N GLY A 249 12.46 32.02 -3.06
CA GLY A 249 13.05 32.64 -4.24
C GLY A 249 12.12 33.67 -4.91
N ASP A 250 10.84 33.35 -5.05
CA ASP A 250 9.84 34.25 -5.62
C ASP A 250 9.58 35.47 -4.71
N LEU A 251 9.59 35.26 -3.38
CA LEU A 251 9.41 36.32 -2.39
C LEU A 251 10.59 37.31 -2.42
N ILE A 252 11.84 36.80 -2.44
CA ILE A 252 13.06 37.62 -2.49
C ILE A 252 13.13 38.45 -3.78
N ARG A 253 12.63 37.91 -4.90
CA ARG A 253 12.62 38.62 -6.19
C ARG A 253 11.57 39.72 -6.28
N GLY A 254 10.69 39.89 -5.28
CA GLY A 254 9.60 40.87 -5.32
C GLY A 254 8.52 40.58 -6.38
N ASN A 255 8.59 39.42 -7.05
CA ASN A 255 7.70 39.06 -8.16
C ASN A 255 6.46 38.28 -7.68
N CYS A 256 5.83 38.71 -6.58
CA CYS A 256 4.62 38.07 -6.06
C CYS A 256 3.36 38.81 -6.51
N THR A 257 2.87 38.49 -7.71
CA THR A 257 1.51 38.90 -8.10
C THR A 257 0.47 38.11 -7.30
N TYR A 258 -0.73 38.69 -7.08
CA TYR A 258 -1.85 38.02 -6.42
C TYR A 258 -2.16 36.63 -7.03
N LYS A 259 -2.04 36.51 -8.36
CA LYS A 259 -2.23 35.24 -9.09
C LYS A 259 -1.18 34.18 -8.72
N GLN A 260 0.08 34.57 -8.50
CA GLN A 260 1.13 33.63 -8.08
C GLN A 260 0.94 33.20 -6.61
N LEU A 261 0.56 34.14 -5.74
CA LEU A 261 0.28 33.83 -4.33
C LEU A 261 -0.87 32.82 -4.21
N SER A 262 -1.96 33.02 -4.94
CA SER A 262 -3.09 32.09 -4.97
C SER A 262 -2.67 30.68 -5.45
N ARG A 263 -1.78 30.59 -6.45
CA ARG A 263 -1.24 29.30 -6.92
C ARG A 263 -0.39 28.60 -5.85
N HIS A 264 0.47 29.34 -5.14
CA HIS A 264 1.29 28.80 -4.06
C HIS A 264 0.43 28.25 -2.93
N ILE A 265 -0.61 28.98 -2.51
CA ILE A 265 -1.58 28.52 -1.50
C ILE A 265 -2.28 27.24 -1.95
N SER A 266 -2.78 27.19 -3.20
CA SER A 266 -3.44 26.00 -3.74
C SER A 266 -2.52 24.79 -3.75
N LEU A 267 -1.24 24.98 -4.11
CA LEU A 267 -0.26 23.90 -4.15
C LEU A 267 0.14 23.43 -2.74
N PHE A 268 0.20 24.34 -1.77
CA PHE A 268 0.42 24.01 -0.36
C PHE A 268 -0.73 23.18 0.23
N VAL A 269 -1.98 23.54 -0.09
CA VAL A 269 -3.16 22.78 0.32
C VAL A 269 -3.12 21.36 -0.25
N ASP A 270 -2.77 21.21 -1.54
CA ASP A 270 -2.67 19.90 -2.18
C ASP A 270 -1.54 19.04 -1.57
N ILE A 271 -0.36 19.63 -1.31
CA ILE A 271 0.74 18.94 -0.60
C ILE A 271 0.28 18.48 0.78
N THR A 272 -0.34 19.37 1.57
CA THR A 272 -0.82 19.05 2.93
C THR A 272 -1.86 17.92 2.92
N GLN A 273 -2.78 17.95 1.95
CA GLN A 273 -3.77 16.89 1.77
C GLN A 273 -3.10 15.55 1.46
N LYS A 274 -2.07 15.53 0.61
CA LYS A 274 -1.30 14.31 0.32
C LYS A 274 -0.50 13.80 1.52
N VAL A 275 0.06 14.69 2.35
CA VAL A 275 0.69 14.30 3.63
C VAL A 275 -0.33 13.55 4.49
N LYS A 276 -1.53 14.13 4.69
CA LYS A 276 -2.59 13.54 5.50
C LYS A 276 -3.06 12.18 4.98
N GLU A 277 -3.18 12.02 3.66
CA GLU A 277 -3.56 10.76 3.03
C GLU A 277 -2.51 9.66 3.26
N ILE A 278 -1.22 10.00 3.13
CA ILE A 278 -0.12 9.06 3.37
C ILE A 278 -0.01 8.73 4.86
N ASP A 279 -0.21 9.70 5.75
CA ASP A 279 -0.16 9.48 7.19
C ASP A 279 -1.24 8.51 7.67
N GLN A 280 -2.47 8.70 7.20
CA GLN A 280 -3.56 7.76 7.46
C GLN A 280 -3.27 6.35 6.92
N ALA A 281 -2.62 6.25 5.76
CA ALA A 281 -2.23 4.96 5.21
C ALA A 281 -1.14 4.30 6.07
N LEU A 282 -0.12 5.08 6.48
CA LEU A 282 0.95 4.61 7.36
C LEU A 282 0.40 4.15 8.71
N GLY A 283 -0.48 4.92 9.34
CA GLY A 283 -1.11 4.56 10.61
C GLY A 283 -1.90 3.26 10.52
N ALA A 284 -2.67 3.06 9.44
CA ALA A 284 -3.38 1.80 9.20
C ALA A 284 -2.40 0.63 9.01
N ILE A 285 -1.34 0.80 8.22
CA ILE A 285 -0.34 -0.25 7.97
C ILE A 285 0.44 -0.58 9.25
N ALA A 286 0.83 0.43 10.03
CA ALA A 286 1.53 0.25 11.29
C ALA A 286 0.66 -0.49 12.32
N PHE A 287 -0.63 -0.18 12.39
CA PHE A 287 -1.59 -0.92 13.22
C PHE A 287 -1.66 -2.40 12.82
N PHE A 288 -1.76 -2.70 11.52
CA PHE A 288 -1.74 -4.09 11.05
C PHE A 288 -0.41 -4.78 11.32
N LEU A 289 0.72 -4.09 11.12
CA LEU A 289 2.04 -4.63 11.41
C LEU A 289 2.23 -4.91 12.90
N TYR A 290 1.71 -4.05 13.77
CA TYR A 290 1.77 -4.23 15.23
C TYR A 290 0.99 -5.48 15.65
N ILE A 291 -0.23 -5.66 15.13
CA ILE A 291 -1.01 -6.89 15.34
C ILE A 291 -0.28 -8.12 14.77
N THR A 292 0.46 -7.95 13.69
CA THR A 292 1.27 -9.00 13.06
C THR A 292 2.48 -9.43 13.91
N VAL A 293 3.04 -8.55 14.75
CA VAL A 293 4.28 -8.82 15.53
C VAL A 293 3.98 -9.38 16.94
N ILE A 294 2.79 -9.13 17.51
CA ILE A 294 2.38 -9.57 18.85
C ILE A 294 1.82 -10.99 18.83
#